data_AF-A0A5C5ZW94-F1
#
_entry.id   AF-A0A5C5ZW94-F1
#
_cell.length_a   1.000
_cell.length_b   1.000
_cell.length_c   1.000
_cell.angle_alpha   90.00
_cell.angle_beta   90.00
_cell.angle_gamma   90.00
#
_symmetry.space_group_name_H-M   'P 1'
#
loop_
_entity.id
_entity.type
_entity.pdbx_description
1 polymer ?
#
loop_
_entity_poly.entity_id
_entity_poly.type
_entity_poly.pdbx_seq_one_letter_code
_entity_poly.pdbx_strand_id
1 'polypeptide(L)'
;MRLPSHHSLQAARDAKQLNAAQQDVFLAPRPEIELYNFREDPHQLVNLAGQPETESTQKHLQEILRRWMDETGDSVPEKISPDTFDRETGKRIPASDVDTTGVLTPGSDRKADHFLAPGPR
;
A
#
# COMPACT_ATOMS: atom_id res chain seq x y z
N MET A 1 8.88 13.55 -14.68
CA MET A 1 7.78 14.41 -15.19
C MET A 1 6.49 13.66 -14.91
N ARG A 2 5.46 14.32 -14.34
CA ARG A 2 4.15 13.67 -14.17
C ARG A 2 3.49 13.47 -15.54
N LEU A 3 2.72 12.39 -15.66
CA LEU A 3 2.00 12.06 -16.88
C LEU A 3 0.83 13.04 -17.08
N PRO A 4 0.45 13.37 -18.33
CA PRO A 4 -0.68 14.27 -18.61
C PRO A 4 -2.00 13.84 -17.95
N SER A 5 -2.25 12.53 -17.85
CA SER A 5 -3.45 11.99 -17.18
C SER A 5 -3.52 12.37 -15.71
N HIS A 6 -2.39 12.41 -15.02
CA HIS A 6 -2.35 12.78 -13.60
C HIS A 6 -2.63 14.28 -13.41
N HIS A 7 -2.09 15.14 -14.28
CA HIS A 7 -2.42 16.57 -14.25
C HIS A 7 -3.91 16.83 -14.49
N SER A 8 -4.54 16.10 -15.41
CA SER A 8 -5.98 16.17 -15.62
C SER A 8 -6.77 15.75 -14.38
N LEU A 9 -6.32 14.70 -13.67
CA LEU A 9 -6.93 14.29 -12.40
C LEU A 9 -6.77 15.34 -11.30
N GLN A 10 -5.61 15.99 -11.20
CA GLN A 10 -5.38 17.09 -10.25
C GLN A 10 -6.29 18.28 -10.54
N ALA A 11 -6.38 18.72 -11.79
CA ALA A 11 -7.25 19.82 -12.18
C ALA A 11 -8.73 19.51 -11.85
N ALA A 12 -9.18 18.29 -12.13
CA ALA A 12 -10.54 17.86 -11.82
C ALA A 12 -10.77 17.68 -10.30
N ARG A 13 -9.75 17.26 -9.52
CA ARG A 13 -9.79 17.24 -8.05
C ARG A 13 -10.03 18.64 -7.50
N ASP A 14 -9.22 19.60 -7.95
CA ASP A 14 -9.24 20.97 -7.47
C ASP A 14 -10.56 21.68 -7.88
N ALA A 15 -11.13 21.30 -9.02
CA ALA A 15 -12.46 21.70 -9.47
C ALA A 15 -13.62 20.96 -8.79
N LYS A 16 -13.35 19.97 -7.91
CA LYS A 16 -14.35 19.10 -7.26
C LYS A 16 -15.24 18.32 -8.22
N GLN A 17 -14.67 17.89 -9.35
CA GLN A 17 -15.37 17.19 -10.44
C GLN A 17 -15.08 15.69 -10.48
N LEU A 18 -14.26 15.18 -9.55
CA LEU A 18 -13.94 13.76 -9.48
C LEU A 18 -15.09 12.94 -8.90
N ASN A 19 -15.36 11.78 -9.50
CA ASN A 19 -16.16 10.74 -8.85
C ASN A 19 -15.36 10.04 -7.73
N ALA A 20 -16.03 9.25 -6.91
CA ALA A 20 -15.40 8.55 -5.77
C ALA A 20 -14.18 7.71 -6.17
N ALA A 21 -14.27 6.95 -7.28
CA ALA A 21 -13.17 6.13 -7.76
C ALA A 21 -11.94 6.95 -8.20
N GLN A 22 -12.16 8.13 -8.79
CA GLN A 22 -11.07 9.02 -9.18
C GLN A 22 -10.48 9.75 -7.97
N GLN A 23 -11.29 10.04 -6.95
CA GLN A 23 -10.82 10.63 -5.69
C GLN A 23 -9.91 9.68 -4.92
N ASP A 24 -10.15 8.37 -4.99
CA ASP A 24 -9.37 7.33 -4.31
C ASP A 24 -7.85 7.43 -4.60
N VAL A 25 -7.47 7.84 -5.82
CA VAL A 25 -6.07 8.01 -6.22
C VAL A 25 -5.32 9.02 -5.34
N PHE A 26 -6.03 9.97 -4.74
CA PHE A 26 -5.48 10.99 -3.85
C PHE A 26 -5.55 10.63 -2.37
N LEU A 27 -6.10 9.47 -2.01
CA LEU A 27 -6.23 9.04 -0.61
C LEU A 27 -4.85 8.79 0.01
N ALA A 28 -4.53 9.56 1.04
CA ALA A 28 -3.34 9.40 1.87
C ALA A 28 -3.62 9.92 3.30
N PRO A 29 -3.30 9.15 4.36
CA PRO A 29 -2.82 7.77 4.32
C PRO A 29 -3.91 6.80 3.84
N ARG A 30 -3.50 5.66 3.28
CA ARG A 30 -4.43 4.57 2.99
C ARG A 30 -4.80 3.81 4.27
N PRO A 31 -5.96 3.14 4.32
CA PRO A 31 -6.28 2.22 5.39
C PRO A 31 -5.20 1.15 5.53
N GLU A 32 -4.92 0.73 6.77
CA GLU A 32 -3.94 -0.33 7.05
C GLU A 32 -4.40 -1.69 6.48
N ILE A 33 -5.71 -1.92 6.46
CA ILE A 33 -6.33 -3.15 5.95
C ILE A 33 -7.38 -2.76 4.91
N GLU A 34 -7.27 -3.36 3.73
CA GLU A 34 -8.27 -3.28 2.68
C GLU A 34 -8.70 -4.70 2.29
N LEU A 35 -10.01 -4.96 2.25
CA LEU A 35 -10.58 -6.25 1.87
C LEU A 35 -11.63 -6.04 0.78
N TYR A 36 -11.50 -6.74 -0.33
CA TYR A 36 -12.39 -6.56 -1.48
C TYR A 36 -12.98 -7.90 -1.92
N ASN A 37 -14.26 -7.90 -2.28
CA ASN A 37 -14.87 -9.02 -2.98
C ASN A 37 -14.66 -8.86 -4.49
N PHE A 38 -13.57 -9.40 -5.02
CA PHE A 38 -13.22 -9.27 -6.44
C PHE A 38 -14.32 -9.76 -7.41
N ARG A 39 -15.16 -10.72 -7.01
CA ARG A 39 -16.23 -11.24 -7.89
C ARG A 39 -17.36 -10.24 -8.06
N GLU A 40 -17.69 -9.50 -7.01
CA GLU A 40 -18.78 -8.52 -7.00
C GLU A 40 -18.29 -7.10 -7.31
N ASP A 41 -17.04 -6.81 -6.98
CA ASP A 41 -16.35 -5.55 -7.23
C ASP A 41 -15.01 -5.79 -7.95
N PRO A 42 -15.03 -6.01 -9.28
CA PRO A 42 -13.82 -6.24 -10.07
C PRO A 42 -12.85 -5.05 -10.07
N HIS A 43 -13.33 -3.86 -9.70
CA HIS A 43 -12.55 -2.63 -9.67
C HIS A 43 -12.03 -2.28 -8.27
N GLN A 44 -12.38 -3.06 -7.24
CA GLN A 44 -11.88 -2.92 -5.87
C GLN A 44 -12.10 -1.51 -5.31
N LEU A 45 -13.28 -0.94 -5.56
CA LEU A 45 -13.67 0.40 -5.15
C LEU A 45 -14.32 0.43 -3.77
N VAL A 46 -14.80 -0.70 -3.25
CA VAL A 46 -15.52 -0.79 -1.97
C VAL A 46 -14.71 -1.63 -0.97
N ASN A 47 -14.00 -0.96 -0.06
CA ASN A 47 -13.31 -1.63 1.02
C ASN A 47 -14.31 -2.19 2.04
N LEU A 48 -14.29 -3.51 2.23
CA LEU A 48 -15.12 -4.27 3.16
C LEU A 48 -14.46 -4.51 4.52
N ALA A 49 -13.20 -4.09 4.70
CA ALA A 49 -12.46 -4.32 5.94
C ALA A 49 -13.19 -3.74 7.16
N GLY A 50 -13.18 -4.48 8.27
CA GLY A 50 -13.82 -4.10 9.52
C GLY A 50 -15.35 -4.28 9.57
N GLN A 51 -15.99 -4.78 8.51
CA GLN A 51 -17.42 -5.11 8.52
C GLN A 51 -17.66 -6.46 9.22
N PRO A 52 -18.66 -6.59 10.11
CA PRO A 52 -18.96 -7.83 10.84
C PRO A 52 -19.15 -9.06 9.92
N GLU A 53 -19.75 -8.87 8.76
CA GLU A 53 -20.03 -9.91 7.77
C GLU A 53 -18.75 -10.50 7.16
N THR A 54 -17.63 -9.77 7.20
CA THR A 54 -16.35 -10.16 6.61
C THR A 54 -15.26 -10.49 7.61
N GLU A 55 -15.54 -10.39 8.91
CA GLU A 55 -14.55 -10.54 9.98
C GLU A 55 -13.82 -11.89 9.91
N SER A 56 -14.57 -12.97 9.69
CA SER A 56 -14.00 -14.33 9.60
C SER A 56 -13.07 -14.49 8.39
N THR A 57 -13.47 -13.97 7.23
CA THR A 57 -12.65 -13.98 6.01
C THR A 57 -11.41 -13.11 6.19
N GLN A 58 -11.55 -11.90 6.74
CA GLN A 58 -10.43 -11.01 7.01
C GLN A 58 -9.40 -11.68 7.91
N LYS A 59 -9.85 -12.28 9.03
CA LYS A 59 -8.96 -12.97 9.97
C LYS A 59 -8.24 -14.14 9.32
N HIS A 60 -8.96 -14.96 8.55
CA HIS A 60 -8.37 -16.10 7.86
C HIS A 60 -7.28 -15.68 6.86
N LEU A 61 -7.54 -14.66 6.04
CA LEU A 61 -6.56 -14.16 5.08
C LEU A 61 -5.35 -13.52 5.76
N GLN A 62 -5.56 -12.81 6.88
CA GLN A 62 -4.46 -12.28 7.70
C GLN A 62 -3.59 -13.38 8.30
N GLU A 63 -4.18 -14.49 8.75
CA GLU A 63 -3.44 -15.64 9.26
C GLU A 63 -2.57 -16.30 8.18
N ILE A 64 -3.12 -16.47 6.96
CA ILE A 64 -2.35 -16.97 5.81
C ILE A 64 -1.18 -16.02 5.48
N LEU A 65 -1.44 -14.71 5.43
CA LEU A 65 -0.41 -13.72 5.14
C LEU A 65 0.70 -13.74 6.19
N ARG A 66 0.36 -13.73 7.49
CA ARG A 66 1.33 -13.80 8.58
C ARG A 66 2.19 -15.05 8.50
N ARG A 67 1.55 -16.20 8.26
CA ARG A 67 2.28 -17.46 8.08
C ARG A 67 3.25 -17.37 6.90
N TRP A 68 2.83 -16.78 5.79
CA TRP A 68 3.70 -16.61 4.62
C TRP A 68 4.89 -15.69 4.90
N MET A 69 4.65 -14.57 5.60
CA MET A 69 5.71 -13.66 6.02
C MET A 69 6.74 -14.38 6.91
N ASP A 70 6.29 -15.18 7.87
CA ASP A 70 7.18 -15.95 8.74
C ASP A 70 7.97 -17.02 7.98
N GLU A 71 7.32 -17.76 7.08
CA GLU A 71 7.96 -18.81 6.27
C GLU A 71 9.00 -18.26 5.28
N THR A 72 8.85 -17.02 4.83
CA THR A 72 9.75 -16.37 3.87
C THR A 72 10.75 -15.41 4.51
N GLY A 73 10.71 -15.26 5.84
CA GLY A 73 11.57 -14.34 6.56
C GLY A 73 11.23 -12.87 6.32
N ASP A 74 10.04 -12.54 5.79
CA ASP A 74 9.59 -11.16 5.65
C ASP A 74 9.41 -10.51 7.03
N SER A 75 9.62 -9.19 7.11
CA SER A 75 9.56 -8.42 8.35
C SER A 75 8.95 -7.05 8.13
N VAL A 76 8.36 -6.48 9.17
CA VAL A 76 7.85 -5.10 9.16
C VAL A 76 8.85 -4.22 9.91
N PRO A 77 9.68 -3.43 9.21
CA PRO A 77 10.65 -2.56 9.86
C PRO A 77 9.94 -1.38 10.53
N GLU A 78 10.46 -0.92 11.68
CA GLU A 78 9.94 0.26 12.39
C GLU A 78 9.96 1.52 11.52
N LYS A 79 10.97 1.63 10.65
CA LYS A 79 11.12 2.72 9.70
C LYS A 79 11.25 2.18 8.27
N ILE A 80 10.21 2.42 7.49
CA ILE A 80 10.18 2.13 6.05
C ILE A 80 10.89 3.22 5.25
N SER A 81 11.24 2.91 4.00
CA SER A 81 11.79 3.86 3.04
C SER A 81 10.85 5.07 2.87
N PRO A 82 11.32 6.30 3.09
CA PRO A 82 10.51 7.50 2.90
C PRO A 82 10.23 7.77 1.41
N ASP A 83 9.22 8.60 1.14
CA ASP A 83 8.97 9.11 -0.20
C ASP A 83 10.20 9.89 -0.71
N THR A 84 10.56 9.66 -1.98
CA THR A 84 11.66 10.39 -2.65
C THR A 84 11.15 11.39 -3.70
N PHE A 85 9.84 11.44 -3.91
CA PHE A 85 9.16 12.35 -4.80
C PHE A 85 7.96 12.97 -4.10
N ASP A 86 7.76 14.27 -4.30
CA ASP A 86 6.65 15.01 -3.72
C ASP A 86 5.31 14.55 -4.34
N ARG A 87 4.34 14.23 -3.48
CA ARG A 87 3.05 13.62 -3.88
C ARG A 87 2.11 14.58 -4.61
N GLU A 88 2.37 15.87 -4.63
CA GLU A 88 1.61 16.87 -5.40
C GLU A 88 2.32 17.27 -6.71
N THR A 89 3.57 17.66 -6.63
CA THR A 89 4.32 18.20 -7.77
C THR A 89 5.01 17.11 -8.59
N GLY A 90 5.31 15.95 -7.98
CA GLY A 90 6.07 14.86 -8.59
C GLY A 90 7.53 15.22 -8.85
N LYS A 91 8.03 16.29 -8.24
CA LYS A 91 9.44 16.65 -8.24
C LYS A 91 10.17 15.77 -7.24
N ARG A 92 11.44 15.50 -7.51
CA ARG A 92 12.30 14.77 -6.58
C ARG A 92 12.49 15.61 -5.31
N ILE A 93 12.33 15.00 -4.16
CA ILE A 93 12.60 15.64 -2.87
C ILE A 93 14.12 15.76 -2.71
N PRO A 94 14.67 16.92 -2.30
CA PRO A 94 16.10 17.06 -2.05
C PRO A 94 16.59 16.02 -1.05
N ALA A 95 17.76 15.43 -1.30
CA ALA A 95 18.30 14.38 -0.43
C ALA A 95 18.56 14.86 1.01
N SER A 96 18.77 16.17 1.22
CA SER A 96 18.87 16.80 2.54
C SER A 96 17.58 16.70 3.35
N ASP A 97 16.44 16.56 2.68
CA ASP A 97 15.11 16.64 3.28
C ASP A 97 14.49 15.23 3.46
N VAL A 98 15.23 14.18 3.07
CA VAL A 98 14.80 12.78 3.16
C VAL A 98 15.61 12.10 4.27
N ASP A 99 14.98 11.86 5.43
CA ASP A 99 15.63 11.15 6.53
C ASP A 99 15.64 9.64 6.29
N THR A 100 16.77 9.12 5.80
CA THR A 100 17.00 7.69 5.58
C THR A 100 17.66 6.99 6.77
N THR A 101 17.95 7.70 7.87
CA THR A 101 18.64 7.13 9.04
C THR A 101 17.80 6.02 9.65
N GLY A 102 18.36 4.81 9.77
CA GLY A 102 17.66 3.67 10.37
C GLY A 102 16.57 3.04 9.49
N VAL A 103 16.48 3.42 8.21
CA VAL A 103 15.60 2.72 7.26
C VAL A 103 16.11 1.29 7.07
N LEU A 104 15.21 0.32 7.20
CA LEU A 104 15.49 -1.08 6.92
C LEU A 104 14.61 -1.56 5.78
N THR A 105 15.19 -2.35 4.90
CA THR A 105 14.42 -3.07 3.88
C THR A 105 13.67 -4.21 4.58
N PRO A 106 12.37 -4.40 4.34
CA PRO A 106 11.62 -5.57 4.80
C PRO A 106 12.39 -6.88 4.54
N GLY A 107 12.46 -7.74 5.55
CA GLY A 107 13.15 -9.03 5.53
C GLY A 107 14.69 -8.98 5.66
N SER A 108 15.33 -7.81 5.59
CA SER A 108 16.80 -7.71 5.67
C SER A 108 17.37 -8.09 7.05
N ASP A 109 16.66 -7.77 8.12
CA ASP A 109 16.97 -8.14 9.50
C ASP A 109 16.88 -9.65 9.75
N ARG A 110 16.05 -10.33 8.95
CA ARG A 110 15.82 -11.78 9.03
C ARG A 110 16.63 -12.58 8.00
N LYS A 111 17.38 -11.92 7.10
CA LYS A 111 18.06 -12.55 5.96
C LYS A 111 17.11 -13.30 5.04
N ALA A 112 15.97 -12.67 4.71
CA ALA A 112 14.91 -13.22 3.86
C ALA A 112 15.45 -13.74 2.50
N ASP A 113 16.52 -13.15 1.98
CA ASP A 113 17.20 -13.55 0.74
C ASP A 113 17.80 -14.97 0.77
N HIS A 114 17.89 -15.60 1.95
CA HIS A 114 18.33 -16.98 2.11
C HIS A 114 17.17 -17.99 2.29
N PHE A 115 15.91 -17.52 2.35
CA PHE A 115 14.75 -18.40 2.45
C PHE A 115 14.33 -18.89 1.07
N LEU A 116 14.12 -20.20 0.94
CA LEU A 116 13.63 -20.85 -0.29
C LEU A 116 12.23 -21.48 -0.10
N ALA A 117 11.51 -21.05 0.93
CA ALA A 117 10.17 -21.56 1.20
C ALA A 117 9.19 -21.10 0.12
N PRO A 118 8.34 -22.00 -0.44
CA PRO A 118 7.37 -21.64 -1.47
C PRO A 118 6.17 -20.85 -0.94
N GLY A 119 6.06 -20.70 0.39
CA GLY A 119 4.89 -20.15 1.07
C GLY A 119 3.76 -21.18 1.29
N PRO A 120 2.69 -20.77 2.00
CA PRO A 120 1.55 -21.62 2.27
C PRO A 120 0.80 -21.96 0.98
N ARG A 121 0.38 -23.23 0.85
CA ARG A 121 -0.44 -23.74 -0.26
C ARG A 121 -1.93 -23.66 0.04
#